data_AF-A0A6A6CZT9-F1
#
_entry.id   AF-A0A6A6CZT9-F1
#
_cell.length_a   1.000
_cell.length_b   1.000
_cell.length_c   1.000
_cell.angle_alpha   90.00
_cell.angle_beta   90.00
_cell.angle_gamma   90.00
#
_symmetry.space_group_name_H-M   'P 1'
#
loop_
_entity.id
_entity.type
_entity.pdbx_description
1 polymer ?
#
loop_
_entity_poly.entity_id
_entity_poly.type
_entity_poly.pdbx_seq_one_letter_code
_entity_poly.pdbx_strand_id
1 'polypeptide(L)'
;MDTQSDLDIPKQKVERVFSEDIDGPSDFTQNMDMWMRGGTMSKGTLRGSRKMPRPIQEEDEAQHNDHLAVPEAGDAEEKTESHHTPDSSPPKVSVLDQTTHEDQFSSEWHTHGSHSTPVPPVHKQFLQPTVEDYYSELTPAHRTPGQYTRGRPPQKHSPAKDEDSTPGRASSPTLSPVRSPIIQRTAGQDEDYPDEEKHELERQLSALSAKCQQLEHLNDALGQALDEDRRIRKQEAADHEAKLAEAARRERDLAEMKEAAYQHNDGFRREFGDLKEKLREQERQAETERVGNEDSKQDLQAELLRLRERMEVDKMEHNQQIRALEQDLELARRGRDNAEETARVHREELEEQNEIHQEEVARFREELKDARDTQTAVKMLEARLKEANEHMATLRAANGEANKTILSLRAKLSKAKQGNDEETQVAVADRSRAVEFAANLQRQLHELKQQLKDEQSAHEEEMEQLKWRHAQGRETSQDELEVVRAELEAKQTELNEAILERDEAKDSLQSRESTEADLQAEIDDMKLVNAELDARITEKMQRREKYWREKLEEADKERALMAKALLHQWGREEVGIESPQMYAYKYLKKGSIPVETSPSKATVVG
;
A
#
# COMPACT_ATOMS: atom_id res chain seq x y z
N MET A 1 37.13 62.62 -18.77
CA MET A 1 36.13 62.84 -17.71
C MET A 1 34.91 63.35 -18.44
N ASP A 2 33.95 62.55 -18.91
CA ASP A 2 33.45 61.29 -18.38
C ASP A 2 32.97 60.36 -19.50
N THR A 3 33.28 59.08 -19.33
CA THR A 3 32.88 57.94 -20.15
C THR A 3 31.79 57.18 -19.40
N GLN A 4 30.55 57.20 -19.88
CA GLN A 4 29.48 56.32 -19.39
C GLN A 4 28.85 55.55 -20.55
N SER A 5 29.46 54.39 -20.81
CA SER A 5 28.87 53.09 -21.15
C SER A 5 27.47 53.04 -21.79
N ASP A 6 27.48 52.95 -23.13
CA ASP A 6 26.46 52.27 -23.95
C ASP A 6 26.69 50.75 -23.90
N LEU A 7 26.20 50.09 -22.85
CA LEU A 7 26.11 48.63 -22.77
C LEU A 7 24.73 48.23 -22.25
N ASP A 8 23.69 48.61 -22.98
CA ASP A 8 22.34 48.12 -22.74
C ASP A 8 22.19 46.75 -23.41
N ILE A 9 22.39 45.69 -22.64
CA ILE A 9 22.15 44.31 -23.06
C ILE A 9 20.65 44.18 -23.37
N PRO A 10 20.26 43.75 -24.58
CA PRO A 10 18.85 43.64 -24.94
C PRO A 10 18.16 42.66 -23.98
N LYS A 11 17.30 43.21 -23.11
CA LYS A 11 16.49 42.43 -22.17
C LYS A 11 15.62 41.48 -23.00
N GLN A 12 15.90 40.19 -22.87
CA GLN A 12 15.15 39.12 -23.52
C GLN A 12 13.68 39.28 -23.10
N LYS A 13 12.81 39.60 -24.07
CA LYS A 13 11.36 39.67 -23.84
C LYS A 13 10.90 38.27 -23.47
N VAL A 14 10.72 38.02 -22.18
CA VAL A 14 10.08 36.81 -21.68
C VAL A 14 8.60 36.95 -22.05
N GLU A 15 8.20 36.30 -23.14
CA GLU A 15 6.78 36.14 -23.47
C GLU A 15 6.13 35.38 -22.32
N ARG A 16 5.25 36.05 -21.58
CA ARG A 16 4.39 35.41 -20.59
C ARG A 16 3.35 34.61 -21.36
N VAL A 17 3.63 33.33 -21.56
CA VAL A 17 2.64 32.36 -22.02
C VAL A 17 1.65 32.16 -20.87
N PHE A 18 0.39 32.54 -21.08
CA PHE A 18 -0.67 32.26 -20.11
C PHE A 18 -1.14 30.80 -20.29
N SER A 19 -1.61 30.17 -19.22
CA SER A 19 -2.10 28.79 -19.25
C SER A 19 -3.26 28.56 -20.23
N GLU A 20 -3.91 29.64 -20.66
CA GLU A 20 -4.99 29.67 -21.65
C GLU A 20 -4.48 29.54 -23.09
N ASP A 21 -3.23 29.91 -23.37
CA ASP A 21 -2.59 29.83 -24.69
C ASP A 21 -1.98 28.43 -24.96
N ILE A 22 -1.99 27.54 -23.97
CA ILE A 22 -1.52 26.16 -24.07
C ILE A 22 -2.76 25.28 -24.34
N ASP A 23 -3.21 25.27 -25.60
CA ASP A 23 -4.39 24.53 -26.00
C ASP A 23 -4.07 23.03 -26.11
N GLY A 24 -4.59 22.24 -25.16
CA GLY A 24 -4.40 20.79 -25.06
C GLY A 24 -3.47 20.37 -23.91
N PRO A 25 -3.60 19.11 -23.43
CA PRO A 25 -2.71 18.59 -22.40
C PRO A 25 -1.28 18.71 -22.88
N SER A 26 -0.48 19.52 -22.18
CA SER A 26 0.94 19.71 -22.44
C SER A 26 1.60 18.36 -22.75
N ASP A 27 2.47 18.30 -23.75
CA ASP A 27 3.26 17.11 -24.08
C ASP A 27 3.92 16.48 -22.84
N PHE A 28 4.17 17.30 -21.81
CA PHE A 28 4.62 16.84 -20.50
C PHE A 28 3.61 15.93 -19.79
N THR A 29 2.32 16.28 -19.78
CA THR A 29 1.26 15.49 -19.16
C THR A 29 1.00 14.19 -19.93
N GLN A 30 1.09 14.21 -21.26
CA GLN A 30 1.01 12.99 -22.08
C GLN A 30 2.24 12.09 -21.90
N ASN A 31 3.46 12.66 -21.86
CA ASN A 31 4.67 11.89 -21.58
C ASN A 31 4.68 11.34 -20.15
N MET A 32 4.18 12.10 -19.18
CA MET A 32 4.12 11.66 -17.78
C MET A 32 3.08 10.55 -17.60
N ASP A 33 1.93 10.62 -18.28
CA ASP A 33 0.97 9.51 -18.30
C ASP A 33 1.56 8.26 -19.00
N MET A 34 2.38 8.45 -20.04
CA MET A 34 3.09 7.37 -20.72
C MET A 34 4.24 6.77 -19.87
N TRP A 35 4.88 7.58 -19.02
CA TRP A 35 5.90 7.15 -18.05
C TRP A 35 5.27 6.40 -16.87
N MET A 36 4.17 6.93 -16.33
CA MET A 36 3.42 6.32 -15.23
C MET A 36 2.75 5.00 -15.65
N ARG A 37 2.46 4.83 -16.93
CA ARG A 37 1.96 3.56 -17.51
C ARG A 37 3.06 2.55 -17.86
N GLY A 38 4.32 2.81 -17.52
CA GLY A 38 5.41 1.85 -17.68
C GLY A 38 5.85 1.62 -19.14
N GLY A 39 5.68 2.61 -20.02
CA GLY A 39 6.14 2.54 -21.40
C GLY A 39 7.67 2.57 -21.49
N THR A 40 8.31 1.40 -21.50
CA THR A 40 9.74 1.29 -21.81
C THR A 40 10.00 1.87 -23.19
N MET A 41 10.79 2.94 -23.27
CA MET A 41 11.33 3.49 -24.53
C MET A 41 12.13 2.41 -25.26
N SER A 42 11.46 1.68 -26.16
CA SER A 42 12.07 0.66 -27.01
C SER A 42 12.98 1.34 -28.04
N LYS A 43 14.27 1.26 -27.73
CA LYS A 43 15.42 1.66 -28.54
C LYS A 43 15.39 0.91 -29.87
N GLY A 44 15.09 1.63 -30.95
CA GLY A 44 15.14 1.12 -32.31
C GLY A 44 16.53 0.65 -32.75
N THR A 45 16.51 -0.52 -33.38
CA THR A 45 17.28 -0.95 -34.57
C THR A 45 18.81 -1.01 -34.53
N LEU A 46 19.33 -2.24 -34.50
CA LEU A 46 20.35 -2.72 -35.45
C LEU A 46 20.15 -4.22 -35.72
N ARG A 47 19.74 -4.53 -36.96
CA ARG A 47 19.64 -5.87 -37.55
C ARG A 47 21.03 -6.47 -37.79
N GLY A 48 21.16 -7.80 -37.72
CA GLY A 48 22.34 -8.48 -38.28
C GLY A 48 22.45 -9.99 -38.05
N SER A 49 21.86 -10.78 -38.97
CA SER A 49 22.21 -12.15 -39.42
C SER A 49 22.23 -13.37 -38.46
N ARG A 50 21.24 -14.24 -38.67
CA ARG A 50 21.31 -15.70 -38.98
C ARG A 50 22.57 -16.48 -38.55
N LYS A 51 22.38 -17.56 -37.78
CA LYS A 51 22.47 -18.98 -38.25
C LYS A 51 22.07 -20.00 -37.14
N MET A 52 21.66 -21.17 -37.64
CA MET A 52 20.99 -22.34 -37.04
C MET A 52 21.71 -23.05 -35.89
N PRO A 53 21.02 -23.92 -35.12
CA PRO A 53 21.56 -24.61 -33.95
C PRO A 53 22.30 -25.92 -34.31
N ARG A 54 23.29 -26.27 -33.49
CA ARG A 54 23.76 -27.66 -33.33
C ARG A 54 23.83 -28.00 -31.83
N PRO A 55 23.48 -29.24 -31.44
CA PRO A 55 23.47 -29.69 -30.05
C PRO A 55 24.83 -30.28 -29.67
N ILE A 56 25.39 -29.87 -28.54
CA ILE A 56 26.55 -30.48 -27.87
C ILE A 56 26.24 -30.29 -26.37
N GLN A 57 25.73 -31.31 -25.69
CA GLN A 57 26.47 -32.33 -24.94
C GLN A 57 26.91 -31.82 -23.57
N GLU A 58 26.37 -32.51 -22.56
CA GLU A 58 26.78 -32.53 -21.16
C GLU A 58 28.31 -32.64 -21.05
N GLU A 59 28.89 -31.93 -20.08
CA GLU A 59 29.92 -32.51 -19.23
C GLU A 59 30.06 -31.68 -17.95
N ASP A 60 30.14 -32.46 -16.87
CA ASP A 60 30.36 -32.11 -15.48
C ASP A 60 31.73 -31.44 -15.24
N GLU A 61 31.97 -31.21 -13.94
CA GLU A 61 33.23 -30.85 -13.28
C GLU A 61 33.42 -29.35 -13.04
N ALA A 62 33.92 -28.89 -11.90
CA ALA A 62 34.13 -29.41 -10.55
C ALA A 62 34.82 -28.26 -9.82
N GLN A 63 34.58 -28.15 -8.50
CA GLN A 63 35.59 -27.74 -7.52
C GLN A 63 36.41 -26.47 -7.81
N HIS A 64 36.12 -25.40 -7.07
CA HIS A 64 37.20 -24.67 -6.43
C HIS A 64 36.78 -24.10 -5.07
N ASN A 65 37.56 -24.50 -4.08
CA ASN A 65 37.77 -23.87 -2.77
C ASN A 65 37.87 -22.34 -2.91
N ASP A 66 37.41 -21.56 -1.92
CA ASP A 66 38.25 -21.26 -0.77
C ASP A 66 37.59 -20.33 0.25
N HIS A 67 38.04 -20.53 1.48
CA HIS A 67 37.78 -19.83 2.72
C HIS A 67 37.68 -18.29 2.63
N LEU A 68 36.68 -17.71 3.32
CA LEU A 68 36.78 -16.36 3.86
C LEU A 68 36.28 -16.33 5.32
N ALA A 69 37.27 -16.14 6.19
CA ALA A 69 37.18 -16.12 7.63
C ALA A 69 36.59 -14.79 8.16
N VAL A 70 35.83 -14.92 9.24
CA VAL A 70 35.35 -13.83 10.10
C VAL A 70 36.47 -13.40 11.05
N PRO A 71 36.75 -12.10 11.23
CA PRO A 71 37.57 -11.64 12.36
C PRO A 71 36.69 -11.31 13.56
N GLU A 72 36.89 -12.10 14.62
CA GLU A 72 36.49 -11.85 15.99
C GLU A 72 37.65 -11.14 16.72
N ALA A 73 37.42 -9.94 17.25
CA ALA A 73 38.18 -9.25 18.30
C ALA A 73 37.53 -7.86 18.52
N GLY A 74 37.25 -7.37 19.72
CA GLY A 74 37.50 -7.89 21.05
C GLY A 74 36.88 -6.96 22.09
N ASP A 75 36.77 -7.50 23.30
CA ASP A 75 36.29 -6.86 24.51
C ASP A 75 37.09 -5.60 24.89
N ALA A 76 36.38 -4.55 25.26
CA ALA A 76 36.91 -3.48 26.09
C ALA A 76 35.81 -3.04 27.08
N GLU A 77 35.93 -3.54 28.31
CA GLU A 77 35.29 -2.99 29.49
C GLU A 77 35.77 -1.55 29.70
N GLU A 78 34.84 -0.60 29.84
CA GLU A 78 35.15 0.66 30.54
C GLU A 78 33.96 1.12 31.38
N LYS A 79 34.09 0.89 32.69
CA LYS A 79 33.32 1.54 33.75
C LYS A 79 33.55 3.04 33.69
N THR A 80 32.49 3.82 33.57
CA THR A 80 32.46 5.16 34.18
C THR A 80 31.15 5.36 34.92
N GLU A 81 31.29 5.47 36.24
CA GLU A 81 30.30 5.96 37.19
C GLU A 81 29.99 7.44 36.86
N SER A 82 28.71 7.79 36.80
CA SER A 82 28.28 9.19 36.80
C SER A 82 26.95 9.30 37.54
N HIS A 83 27.08 9.56 38.84
CA HIS A 83 26.04 10.12 39.68
C HIS A 83 25.72 11.53 39.20
N HIS A 84 24.49 11.82 38.76
CA HIS A 84 23.82 13.12 38.99
C HIS A 84 22.36 13.04 38.56
N THR A 85 21.45 12.77 39.50
CA THR A 85 20.19 13.51 39.67
C THR A 85 19.63 13.15 41.06
N PRO A 86 19.39 14.14 41.95
CA PRO A 86 18.87 13.88 43.29
C PRO A 86 17.34 13.67 43.27
N ASP A 87 16.90 12.61 43.95
CA ASP A 87 15.53 12.40 44.41
C ASP A 87 15.15 13.49 45.40
N SER A 88 14.56 14.59 44.92
CA SER A 88 13.62 15.46 45.67
C SER A 88 13.39 16.79 44.95
N SER A 89 12.35 16.88 44.13
CA SER A 89 11.64 18.15 43.89
C SER A 89 10.20 17.91 43.40
N PRO A 90 9.23 18.73 43.84
CA PRO A 90 7.81 18.39 43.90
C PRO A 90 7.06 18.64 42.57
N PRO A 91 5.88 18.03 42.36
CA PRO A 91 5.11 18.23 41.14
C PRO A 91 4.44 19.61 41.15
N LYS A 92 4.83 20.47 40.22
CA LYS A 92 4.09 21.71 39.92
C LYS A 92 2.95 21.39 38.98
N VAL A 93 1.75 21.48 39.55
CA VAL A 93 0.49 21.78 38.88
C VAL A 93 0.66 23.00 37.98
N SER A 94 0.28 22.89 36.71
CA SER A 94 -0.05 24.06 35.89
C SER A 94 -1.18 23.69 34.93
N VAL A 95 -2.40 23.95 35.42
CA VAL A 95 -3.53 24.41 34.60
C VAL A 95 -3.10 25.72 33.93
N LEU A 96 -3.18 25.83 32.60
CA LEU A 96 -3.79 26.97 31.88
C LEU A 96 -3.68 26.78 30.35
N ASP A 97 -4.83 26.51 29.75
CA ASP A 97 -5.44 27.15 28.57
C ASP A 97 -4.61 27.79 27.44
N GLN A 98 -5.09 27.46 26.22
CA GLN A 98 -5.10 28.24 24.96
C GLN A 98 -3.74 28.51 24.27
N THR A 99 -3.51 27.89 23.10
CA THR A 99 -3.81 28.48 21.78
C THR A 99 -3.71 27.36 20.72
N THR A 100 -4.81 26.99 20.06
CA THR A 100 -5.20 27.36 18.67
C THR A 100 -4.12 27.16 17.59
N HIS A 101 -4.50 26.34 16.59
CA HIS A 101 -3.94 26.17 15.25
C HIS A 101 -2.54 25.55 15.14
N GLU A 102 -2.50 24.25 14.84
CA GLU A 102 -1.85 23.80 13.61
C GLU A 102 -2.68 22.68 12.96
N ASP A 103 -3.18 22.99 11.77
CA ASP A 103 -3.70 22.06 10.78
C ASP A 103 -2.60 21.08 10.35
N GLN A 104 -2.68 19.83 10.78
CA GLN A 104 -2.07 18.72 10.04
C GLN A 104 -3.14 18.06 9.18
N PHE A 105 -3.27 18.62 7.99
CA PHE A 105 -3.73 17.94 6.78
C PHE A 105 -2.87 16.68 6.59
N SER A 106 -3.30 15.54 7.12
CA SER A 106 -2.86 14.23 6.65
C SER A 106 -3.72 13.88 5.44
N SER A 107 -3.23 14.25 4.26
CA SER A 107 -3.75 13.72 3.00
C SER A 107 -3.33 12.27 2.89
N GLU A 108 -4.21 11.40 3.36
CA GLU A 108 -4.12 9.96 3.21
C GLU A 108 -4.38 9.58 1.73
N TRP A 109 -3.32 9.63 0.92
CA TRP A 109 -3.29 8.98 -0.39
C TRP A 109 -3.06 7.48 -0.19
N HIS A 110 -4.13 6.74 0.07
CA HIS A 110 -4.14 5.28 -0.07
C HIS A 110 -4.34 4.93 -1.55
N THR A 111 -3.25 4.88 -2.30
CA THR A 111 -3.18 4.09 -3.53
C THR A 111 -2.54 2.76 -3.20
N HIS A 112 -3.23 1.67 -3.56
CA HIS A 112 -2.84 0.24 -3.49
C HIS A 112 -3.44 -0.56 -2.33
N GLY A 113 -4.74 -0.88 -2.51
CA GLY A 113 -5.34 -2.08 -1.92
C GLY A 113 -4.81 -3.35 -2.59
N SER A 114 -4.68 -4.37 -1.76
CA SER A 114 -3.88 -5.57 -1.93
C SER A 114 -4.56 -6.67 -2.74
N HIS A 115 -4.82 -6.51 -4.05
CA HIS A 115 -5.20 -7.65 -4.89
C HIS A 115 -4.50 -7.62 -6.27
N SER A 116 -3.55 -8.55 -6.41
CA SER A 116 -3.06 -9.20 -7.65
C SER A 116 -2.60 -8.29 -8.81
N THR A 117 -1.29 -8.13 -8.92
CA THR A 117 -0.63 -7.84 -10.20
C THR A 117 -0.62 -9.11 -11.07
N PRO A 118 -1.23 -9.09 -12.27
CA PRO A 118 -1.11 -10.22 -13.19
C PRO A 118 0.27 -10.22 -13.85
N VAL A 119 0.94 -11.37 -13.79
CA VAL A 119 2.20 -11.64 -14.50
C VAL A 119 1.97 -11.54 -16.01
N PRO A 120 2.75 -10.74 -16.76
CA PRO A 120 2.56 -10.63 -18.20
C PRO A 120 3.04 -11.90 -18.92
N PRO A 121 2.30 -12.40 -19.93
CA PRO A 121 2.70 -13.55 -20.72
C PRO A 121 3.88 -13.20 -21.63
N VAL A 122 4.87 -14.08 -21.65
CA VAL A 122 6.05 -14.04 -22.54
C VAL A 122 5.62 -14.31 -23.98
N HIS A 123 5.10 -13.29 -24.68
CA HIS A 123 4.75 -13.41 -26.10
C HIS A 123 5.87 -12.96 -27.04
N LYS A 124 6.27 -13.92 -27.85
CA LYS A 124 7.21 -13.84 -28.97
C LYS A 124 6.77 -12.76 -29.97
N GLN A 125 7.70 -11.84 -30.26
CA GLN A 125 7.99 -11.29 -31.59
C GLN A 125 6.78 -10.95 -32.48
N PHE A 126 6.04 -9.91 -32.15
CA PHE A 126 5.30 -9.15 -33.17
C PHE A 126 6.29 -8.18 -33.84
N LEU A 127 6.79 -8.57 -35.01
CA LEU A 127 7.34 -7.61 -35.97
C LEU A 127 6.16 -6.81 -36.53
N GLN A 128 6.04 -5.56 -36.12
CA GLN A 128 5.24 -4.62 -36.89
C GLN A 128 6.00 -4.18 -38.16
N PRO A 129 5.30 -3.91 -39.26
CA PRO A 129 5.89 -3.53 -40.54
C PRO A 129 6.53 -2.15 -40.45
N THR A 130 7.81 -2.07 -40.78
CA THR A 130 8.51 -0.80 -40.99
C THR A 130 8.00 -0.10 -42.24
N VAL A 131 7.73 1.20 -42.12
CA VAL A 131 7.19 2.12 -43.14
C VAL A 131 8.24 2.48 -44.21
N GLU A 132 9.13 1.55 -44.58
CA GLU A 132 10.31 1.86 -45.41
C GLU A 132 10.34 1.17 -46.78
N ASP A 133 9.31 0.38 -47.14
CA ASP A 133 9.25 -0.31 -48.44
C ASP A 133 8.50 0.46 -49.55
N TYR A 134 8.24 1.77 -49.38
CA TYR A 134 7.45 2.56 -50.35
C TYR A 134 8.25 3.32 -51.43
N TYR A 135 9.56 3.07 -51.61
CA TYR A 135 10.35 3.76 -52.65
C TYR A 135 11.36 2.88 -53.38
N SER A 136 10.95 1.69 -53.85
CA SER A 136 11.84 0.85 -54.66
C SER A 136 11.17 0.10 -55.81
N GLU A 137 10.16 0.66 -56.49
CA GLU A 137 9.78 0.23 -57.86
C GLU A 137 9.30 1.42 -58.70
N LEU A 138 10.23 2.28 -59.13
CA LEU A 138 10.05 3.12 -60.32
C LEU A 138 11.23 2.86 -61.26
N THR A 139 11.11 1.77 -62.02
CA THR A 139 11.90 1.56 -63.23
C THR A 139 11.05 2.02 -64.43
N PRO A 140 11.64 2.65 -65.46
CA PRO A 140 10.93 3.54 -66.37
C PRO A 140 10.25 2.75 -67.48
N ALA A 141 8.95 2.99 -67.70
CA ALA A 141 8.23 2.46 -68.84
C ALA A 141 7.69 3.58 -69.72
N HIS A 142 8.08 3.49 -70.99
CA HIS A 142 7.72 4.35 -72.09
C HIS A 142 6.23 4.67 -72.17
N ARG A 143 5.98 5.96 -72.42
CA ARG A 143 4.73 6.45 -72.99
C ARG A 143 4.51 5.82 -74.38
N THR A 144 3.38 5.16 -74.57
CA THR A 144 2.64 5.19 -75.84
C THR A 144 1.19 5.57 -75.51
N PRO A 145 0.59 6.56 -76.19
CA PRO A 145 -0.76 7.01 -75.86
C PRO A 145 -1.81 6.29 -76.71
N GLY A 146 -2.80 5.74 -76.02
CA GLY A 146 -4.21 6.01 -76.29
C GLY A 146 -4.85 5.33 -77.50
N GLN A 147 -5.78 4.42 -77.22
CA GLN A 147 -7.10 4.51 -77.82
C GLN A 147 -8.17 3.87 -76.94
N TYR A 148 -9.24 4.64 -76.75
CA TYR A 148 -10.41 4.40 -75.94
C TYR A 148 -11.31 3.32 -76.54
N THR A 149 -12.00 2.56 -75.69
CA THR A 149 -13.48 2.36 -75.68
C THR A 149 -13.81 1.38 -74.52
N ARG A 150 -14.49 1.83 -73.46
CA ARG A 150 -15.96 1.92 -73.28
C ARG A 150 -16.63 0.54 -73.14
N GLY A 151 -17.16 0.25 -71.94
CA GLY A 151 -18.33 -0.62 -71.80
C GLY A 151 -18.35 -1.61 -70.62
N ARG A 152 -18.94 -1.18 -69.49
CA ARG A 152 -19.95 -1.83 -68.62
C ARG A 152 -19.81 -3.33 -68.18
N PRO A 153 -20.11 -3.66 -66.91
CA PRO A 153 -19.98 -5.02 -66.30
C PRO A 153 -21.34 -5.77 -66.29
N PRO A 154 -21.57 -6.81 -65.45
CA PRO A 154 -20.80 -8.03 -65.10
C PRO A 154 -21.66 -9.31 -65.32
N GLN A 155 -21.10 -10.53 -65.42
CA GLN A 155 -21.82 -11.73 -64.96
C GLN A 155 -20.97 -13.00 -64.85
N LYS A 156 -21.37 -13.78 -63.83
CA LYS A 156 -20.98 -15.13 -63.43
C LYS A 156 -20.93 -16.10 -64.62
N HIS A 157 -20.03 -17.09 -64.55
CA HIS A 157 -20.30 -18.54 -64.54
C HIS A 157 -19.00 -19.30 -64.85
N SER A 158 -18.56 -20.13 -63.92
CA SER A 158 -17.75 -21.34 -64.19
C SER A 158 -18.67 -22.45 -64.75
N PRO A 159 -18.17 -23.66 -65.09
CA PRO A 159 -17.01 -24.05 -65.90
C PRO A 159 -17.36 -25.13 -66.96
N ALA A 160 -16.55 -25.31 -68.01
CA ALA A 160 -16.50 -26.51 -68.86
C ALA A 160 -15.09 -26.55 -69.48
N LYS A 161 -14.22 -27.51 -69.16
CA LYS A 161 -14.10 -28.83 -69.82
C LYS A 161 -14.42 -28.76 -71.31
N ASP A 162 -13.37 -28.75 -72.13
CA ASP A 162 -13.36 -29.40 -73.44
C ASP A 162 -11.91 -29.83 -73.73
N GLU A 163 -11.76 -31.16 -73.77
CA GLU A 163 -10.68 -31.86 -74.46
C GLU A 163 -10.91 -31.77 -75.98
N ASP A 164 -9.94 -32.28 -76.74
CA ASP A 164 -9.99 -32.59 -78.17
C ASP A 164 -9.85 -31.42 -79.14
N SER A 165 -8.65 -31.30 -79.72
CA SER A 165 -8.49 -31.41 -81.18
C SER A 165 -7.03 -31.31 -81.61
N THR A 166 -6.44 -32.48 -81.86
CA THR A 166 -5.23 -32.65 -82.68
C THR A 166 -5.61 -32.52 -84.15
N PRO A 167 -5.00 -31.65 -84.97
CA PRO A 167 -5.27 -31.63 -86.40
C PRO A 167 -4.33 -32.59 -87.15
N GLY A 168 -4.93 -33.65 -87.70
CA GLY A 168 -4.87 -33.90 -89.14
C GLY A 168 -3.52 -34.34 -89.73
N ARG A 169 -3.23 -35.64 -89.57
CA ARG A 169 -2.24 -36.39 -90.35
C ARG A 169 -2.77 -36.58 -91.79
N ALA A 170 -2.25 -35.84 -92.76
CA ALA A 170 -2.54 -36.08 -94.17
C ALA A 170 -1.70 -37.28 -94.66
N SER A 171 -2.39 -38.36 -94.95
CA SER A 171 -1.90 -39.53 -95.66
C SER A 171 -1.98 -39.25 -97.15
N SER A 172 -0.89 -39.47 -97.88
CA SER A 172 -0.88 -39.52 -99.34
C SER A 172 -0.42 -40.89 -99.86
N PRO A 173 -0.92 -41.33 -101.02
CA PRO A 173 -0.97 -42.74 -101.41
C PRO A 173 0.24 -43.13 -102.23
N THR A 174 0.66 -44.38 -102.02
CA THR A 174 1.67 -45.13 -102.78
C THR A 174 1.48 -45.02 -104.29
N LEU A 175 2.42 -44.37 -104.99
CA LEU A 175 2.56 -44.50 -106.44
C LEU A 175 3.52 -45.65 -106.77
N SER A 176 2.96 -46.59 -107.50
CA SER A 176 3.51 -47.81 -108.10
C SER A 176 4.77 -47.61 -108.96
N PRO A 177 5.68 -48.61 -109.03
CA PRO A 177 6.80 -48.59 -109.97
C PRO A 177 6.32 -48.86 -111.39
N VAL A 178 6.52 -47.90 -112.30
CA VAL A 178 6.31 -48.07 -113.74
C VAL A 178 7.46 -48.92 -114.30
N ARG A 179 7.06 -49.93 -115.08
CA ARG A 179 7.84 -51.00 -115.69
C ARG A 179 8.99 -50.48 -116.58
N SER A 180 10.17 -51.06 -116.41
CA SER A 180 11.27 -51.01 -117.36
C SER A 180 10.88 -51.66 -118.71
N PRO A 181 11.28 -51.11 -119.86
CA PRO A 181 11.11 -51.78 -121.15
C PRO A 181 12.18 -52.87 -121.33
N ILE A 182 11.72 -54.10 -121.59
CA ILE A 182 12.54 -55.25 -121.98
C ILE A 182 13.05 -55.02 -123.40
N ILE A 183 14.34 -54.71 -123.55
CA ILE A 183 15.00 -54.69 -124.86
C ILE A 183 15.27 -56.15 -125.26
N GLN A 184 14.58 -56.58 -126.32
CA GLN A 184 14.78 -57.86 -126.98
C GLN A 184 16.16 -57.89 -127.64
N ARG A 185 16.99 -58.88 -127.28
CA ARG A 185 18.24 -59.18 -127.99
C ARG A 185 17.91 -59.89 -129.31
N THR A 186 18.01 -59.18 -130.42
CA THR A 186 18.11 -59.79 -131.74
C THR A 186 19.56 -60.24 -131.96
N ALA A 187 19.77 -61.55 -131.98
CA ALA A 187 20.98 -62.16 -132.50
C ALA A 187 20.92 -62.18 -134.03
N GLY A 188 22.05 -61.89 -134.70
CA GLY A 188 22.26 -62.20 -136.11
C GLY A 188 22.84 -61.05 -136.91
N GLN A 189 24.15 -61.08 -137.15
CA GLN A 189 24.78 -61.25 -138.47
C GLN A 189 26.24 -60.81 -138.37
N ASP A 190 27.15 -61.76 -138.59
CA ASP A 190 28.54 -61.48 -138.95
C ASP A 190 28.52 -60.77 -140.32
N GLU A 191 28.78 -59.47 -140.30
CA GLU A 191 29.07 -58.64 -141.47
C GLU A 191 30.39 -57.93 -141.20
N ASP A 192 31.31 -58.05 -142.15
CA ASP A 192 32.67 -57.55 -142.15
C ASP A 192 32.62 -56.03 -142.40
N TYR A 193 32.65 -55.22 -141.33
CA TYR A 193 32.50 -53.76 -141.37
C TYR A 193 33.85 -53.04 -141.57
N PRO A 194 33.89 -51.94 -142.37
CA PRO A 194 35.11 -51.17 -142.65
C PRO A 194 35.63 -50.39 -141.41
N ASP A 195 36.96 -50.30 -141.26
CA ASP A 195 37.67 -49.68 -140.12
C ASP A 195 37.23 -48.24 -139.74
N GLU A 196 36.58 -47.49 -140.65
CA GLU A 196 36.08 -46.14 -140.37
C GLU A 196 34.81 -46.13 -139.50
N GLU A 197 33.92 -47.12 -139.63
CA GLU A 197 32.72 -47.23 -138.78
C GLU A 197 33.07 -47.65 -137.35
N LYS A 198 34.16 -48.42 -137.19
CA LYS A 198 34.69 -48.82 -135.89
C LYS A 198 35.17 -47.62 -135.07
N HIS A 199 35.86 -46.66 -135.68
CA HIS A 199 36.30 -45.45 -134.98
C HIS A 199 35.14 -44.51 -134.61
N GLU A 200 34.08 -44.46 -135.43
CA GLU A 200 32.88 -43.69 -135.09
C GLU A 200 32.09 -44.36 -133.96
N LEU A 201 31.98 -45.69 -133.98
CA LEU A 201 31.45 -46.50 -132.86
C LEU A 201 32.28 -46.31 -131.58
N GLU A 202 33.61 -46.28 -131.66
CA GLU A 202 34.50 -46.02 -130.53
C GLU A 202 34.30 -44.61 -129.95
N ARG A 203 34.13 -43.58 -130.79
CA ARG A 203 33.78 -42.22 -130.33
C ARG A 203 32.40 -42.19 -129.66
N GLN A 204 31.41 -42.85 -130.24
CA GLN A 204 30.06 -42.94 -129.69
C GLN A 204 30.07 -43.69 -128.35
N LEU A 205 30.83 -44.78 -128.23
CA LEU A 205 31.02 -45.52 -126.99
C LEU A 205 31.79 -44.71 -125.94
N SER A 206 32.82 -43.96 -126.32
CA SER A 206 33.52 -43.06 -125.40
C SER A 206 32.63 -41.92 -124.93
N ALA A 207 31.80 -41.35 -125.80
CA ALA A 207 30.82 -40.32 -125.45
C ALA A 207 29.72 -40.88 -124.55
N LEU A 208 29.27 -42.12 -124.80
CA LEU A 208 28.33 -42.83 -123.94
C LEU A 208 28.96 -43.10 -122.56
N SER A 209 30.21 -43.57 -122.52
CA SER A 209 30.97 -43.80 -121.28
C SER A 209 31.15 -42.52 -120.47
N ALA A 210 31.48 -41.40 -121.13
CA ALA A 210 31.59 -40.10 -120.46
C ALA A 210 30.23 -39.62 -119.91
N LYS A 211 29.13 -39.85 -120.64
CA LYS A 211 27.78 -39.59 -120.15
C LYS A 211 27.40 -40.50 -118.97
N CYS A 212 27.78 -41.77 -119.00
CA CYS A 212 27.59 -42.70 -117.89
C CYS A 212 28.35 -42.23 -116.64
N GLN A 213 29.61 -41.84 -116.77
CA GLN A 213 30.40 -41.27 -115.66
C GLN A 213 29.80 -39.97 -115.14
N GLN A 214 29.31 -39.10 -116.02
CA GLN A 214 28.63 -37.87 -115.61
C GLN A 214 27.33 -38.18 -114.86
N LEU A 215 26.54 -39.16 -115.31
CA LEU A 215 25.33 -39.61 -114.63
C LEU A 215 25.66 -40.26 -113.28
N GLU A 216 26.73 -41.05 -113.19
CA GLU A 216 27.23 -41.60 -111.93
C GLU A 216 27.60 -40.47 -110.95
N HIS A 217 28.41 -39.49 -111.38
CA HIS A 217 28.74 -38.34 -110.54
C HIS A 217 27.51 -37.51 -110.11
N LEU A 218 26.53 -37.31 -111.00
CA LEU A 218 25.28 -36.63 -110.65
C LEU A 218 24.44 -37.46 -109.67
N ASN A 219 24.41 -38.78 -109.82
CA ASN A 219 23.69 -39.67 -108.92
C ASN A 219 24.35 -39.71 -107.54
N ASP A 220 25.69 -39.73 -107.47
CA ASP A 220 26.45 -39.61 -106.23
C ASP A 220 26.22 -38.25 -105.56
N ALA A 221 26.23 -37.16 -106.32
CA ALA A 221 25.94 -35.82 -105.81
C ALA A 221 24.51 -35.70 -105.28
N LEU A 222 23.52 -36.28 -105.98
CA LEU A 222 22.14 -36.36 -105.51
C LEU A 222 22.01 -37.23 -104.25
N GLY A 223 22.75 -38.34 -104.18
CA GLY A 223 22.82 -39.20 -102.99
C GLY A 223 23.35 -38.43 -101.78
N GLN A 224 24.47 -37.73 -101.95
CA GLN A 224 25.06 -36.86 -100.92
C GLN A 224 24.08 -35.76 -100.49
N ALA A 225 23.43 -35.07 -101.44
CA ALA A 225 22.44 -34.04 -101.13
C ALA A 225 21.23 -34.59 -100.37
N LEU A 226 20.75 -35.80 -100.69
CA LEU A 226 19.67 -36.46 -99.97
C LEU A 226 20.08 -36.88 -98.55
N ASP A 227 21.32 -37.36 -98.38
CA ASP A 227 21.83 -37.72 -97.06
C ASP A 227 22.11 -36.48 -96.18
N GLU A 228 22.54 -35.37 -96.78
CA GLU A 228 22.62 -34.06 -96.12
C GLU A 228 21.25 -33.55 -95.69
N ASP A 229 20.23 -33.59 -96.55
CA ASP A 229 18.85 -33.20 -96.19
C ASP A 229 18.30 -34.10 -95.07
N ARG A 230 18.53 -35.42 -95.13
CA ARG A 230 18.17 -36.34 -94.04
C ARG A 230 18.89 -35.99 -92.74
N ARG A 231 20.16 -35.60 -92.81
CA ARG A 231 20.94 -35.17 -91.64
C ARG A 231 20.41 -33.86 -91.06
N ILE A 232 20.09 -32.87 -91.91
CA ILE A 232 19.51 -31.59 -91.50
C ILE A 232 18.16 -31.83 -90.83
N ARG A 233 17.26 -32.62 -91.42
CA ARG A 233 15.95 -32.93 -90.81
C ARG A 233 16.07 -33.66 -89.48
N LYS A 234 17.05 -34.56 -89.34
CA LYS A 234 17.32 -35.23 -88.04
C LYS A 234 17.79 -34.21 -87.00
N GLN A 235 18.65 -33.27 -87.39
CA GLN A 235 19.11 -32.21 -86.51
C GLN A 235 17.98 -31.25 -86.13
N GLU A 236 17.17 -30.80 -87.08
CA GLU A 236 16.00 -29.96 -86.84
C GLU A 236 14.96 -30.65 -85.94
N ALA A 237 14.73 -31.96 -86.15
CA ALA A 237 13.86 -32.75 -85.30
C ALA A 237 14.39 -32.83 -83.86
N ALA A 238 15.70 -33.06 -83.68
CA ALA A 238 16.35 -33.08 -82.37
C ALA A 238 16.30 -31.69 -81.69
N ASP A 239 16.53 -30.61 -82.44
CA ASP A 239 16.45 -29.23 -81.93
C ASP A 239 15.02 -28.87 -81.54
N HIS A 240 14.02 -29.31 -82.32
CA HIS A 240 12.62 -29.11 -81.99
C HIS A 240 12.19 -29.91 -80.75
N GLU A 241 12.64 -31.17 -80.64
CA GLU A 241 12.43 -32.00 -79.45
C GLU A 241 13.09 -31.38 -78.20
N ALA A 242 14.31 -30.87 -78.33
CA ALA A 242 14.99 -30.16 -77.25
C ALA A 242 14.22 -28.90 -76.81
N LYS A 243 13.70 -28.11 -77.76
CA LYS A 243 12.85 -26.94 -77.46
C LYS A 243 11.55 -27.33 -76.77
N LEU A 244 10.89 -28.41 -77.20
CA LEU A 244 9.69 -28.93 -76.53
C LEU A 244 10.00 -29.42 -75.12
N ALA A 245 11.10 -30.12 -74.93
CA ALA A 245 11.54 -30.58 -73.61
C ALA A 245 11.86 -29.42 -72.67
N GLU A 246 12.49 -28.36 -73.18
CA GLU A 246 12.79 -27.14 -72.42
C GLU A 246 11.51 -26.35 -72.08
N ALA A 247 10.57 -26.23 -73.02
CA ALA A 247 9.26 -25.65 -72.77
C ALA A 247 8.48 -26.43 -71.69
N ALA A 248 8.47 -27.75 -71.77
CA ALA A 248 7.83 -28.61 -70.76
C ALA A 248 8.50 -28.49 -69.38
N ARG A 249 9.82 -28.23 -69.30
CA ARG A 249 10.50 -27.93 -68.03
C ARG A 249 10.04 -26.59 -67.47
N ARG A 250 10.02 -25.53 -68.28
CA ARG A 250 9.53 -24.20 -67.86
C ARG A 250 8.08 -24.25 -67.39
N GLU A 251 7.21 -25.02 -68.05
CA GLU A 251 5.83 -25.20 -67.62
C GLU A 251 5.73 -25.89 -66.25
N ARG A 252 6.55 -26.91 -65.99
CA ARG A 252 6.64 -27.54 -64.65
C ARG A 252 7.14 -26.56 -63.60
N ASP A 253 8.21 -25.82 -63.88
CA ASP A 253 8.76 -24.83 -62.93
C ASP A 253 7.72 -23.75 -62.60
N LEU A 254 6.95 -23.28 -63.60
CA LEU A 254 5.86 -22.32 -63.39
C LEU A 254 4.70 -22.93 -62.60
N ALA A 255 4.39 -24.21 -62.79
CA ALA A 255 3.37 -24.90 -62.00
C ALA A 255 3.80 -25.06 -60.54
N GLU A 256 5.05 -25.46 -60.29
CA GLU A 256 5.63 -25.57 -58.95
C GLU A 256 5.67 -24.21 -58.23
N MET A 257 6.07 -23.13 -58.94
CA MET A 257 6.03 -21.78 -58.38
C MET A 257 4.60 -21.33 -58.04
N LYS A 258 3.61 -21.64 -58.88
CA LYS A 258 2.20 -21.34 -58.60
C LYS A 258 1.70 -22.13 -57.39
N GLU A 259 2.03 -23.41 -57.29
CA GLU A 259 1.65 -24.25 -56.16
C GLU A 259 2.28 -23.73 -54.86
N ALA A 260 3.57 -23.40 -54.86
CA ALA A 260 4.23 -22.79 -53.71
C ALA A 260 3.59 -21.46 -53.29
N ALA A 261 3.19 -20.62 -54.26
CA ALA A 261 2.47 -19.38 -53.97
C ALA A 261 1.09 -19.62 -53.36
N TYR A 262 0.35 -20.65 -53.80
CA TYR A 262 -0.93 -21.04 -53.20
C TYR A 262 -0.76 -21.58 -51.78
N GLN A 263 0.22 -22.46 -51.56
CA GLN A 263 0.51 -22.99 -50.22
C GLN A 263 0.89 -21.86 -49.25
N HIS A 264 1.65 -20.87 -49.71
CA HIS A 264 2.00 -19.69 -48.92
C HIS A 264 0.78 -18.80 -48.61
N ASN A 265 -0.11 -18.58 -49.58
CA ASN A 265 -1.36 -17.83 -49.37
C ASN A 265 -2.29 -18.55 -48.38
N ASP A 266 -2.41 -19.87 -48.48
CA ASP A 266 -3.18 -20.67 -47.53
C ASP A 266 -2.56 -20.65 -46.12
N GLY A 267 -1.23 -20.66 -46.03
CA GLY A 267 -0.50 -20.42 -44.78
C GLY A 267 -0.89 -19.10 -44.14
N PHE A 268 -0.83 -17.99 -44.89
CA PHE A 268 -1.25 -16.68 -44.39
C PHE A 268 -2.71 -16.65 -43.98
N ARG A 269 -3.63 -17.25 -44.75
CA ARG A 269 -5.05 -17.29 -44.40
C ARG A 269 -5.30 -17.99 -43.07
N ARG A 270 -4.56 -19.06 -42.78
CA ARG A 270 -4.62 -19.76 -41.49
C ARG A 270 -4.06 -18.88 -40.37
N GLU A 271 -2.88 -18.29 -40.56
CA GLU A 271 -2.27 -17.39 -39.57
C GLU A 271 -3.17 -16.19 -39.24
N PHE A 272 -3.81 -15.59 -40.25
CA PHE A 272 -4.79 -14.52 -40.07
C PHE A 272 -6.06 -15.01 -39.34
N GLY A 273 -6.48 -16.25 -39.59
CA GLY A 273 -7.57 -16.89 -38.85
C GLY A 273 -7.23 -17.03 -37.37
N ASP A 274 -6.06 -17.57 -37.06
CA ASP A 274 -5.57 -17.77 -35.69
C ASP A 274 -5.37 -16.43 -34.96
N LEU A 275 -4.84 -15.42 -35.65
CA LEU A 275 -4.70 -14.06 -35.11
C LEU A 275 -6.06 -13.44 -34.79
N LYS A 276 -7.05 -13.61 -35.68
CA LYS A 276 -8.41 -13.11 -35.46
C LYS A 276 -9.11 -13.83 -34.31
N GLU A 277 -8.88 -15.13 -34.14
CA GLU A 277 -9.40 -15.90 -33.02
C GLU A 277 -8.75 -15.47 -31.70
N LYS A 278 -7.42 -15.28 -31.67
CA LYS A 278 -6.71 -14.73 -30.51
C LYS A 278 -7.20 -13.34 -30.11
N LEU A 279 -7.46 -12.47 -31.09
CA LEU A 279 -8.01 -11.14 -30.83
C LEU A 279 -9.38 -11.23 -30.15
N ARG A 280 -10.27 -12.10 -30.65
CA ARG A 280 -11.60 -12.32 -30.04
C ARG A 280 -11.51 -12.93 -28.65
N GLU A 281 -10.56 -13.83 -28.42
CA GLU A 281 -10.35 -14.42 -27.11
C GLU A 281 -9.81 -13.38 -26.12
N GLN A 282 -8.93 -12.48 -26.56
CA GLN A 282 -8.49 -11.33 -25.75
C GLN A 282 -9.64 -10.36 -25.47
N GLU A 283 -10.49 -10.05 -26.45
CA GLU A 283 -11.69 -9.23 -26.24
C GLU A 283 -12.64 -9.89 -25.22
N ARG A 284 -12.83 -11.21 -25.31
CA ARG A 284 -13.65 -11.97 -24.35
C ARG A 284 -13.05 -11.95 -22.95
N GLN A 285 -11.74 -12.12 -22.82
CA GLN A 285 -11.02 -12.03 -21.54
C GLN A 285 -11.15 -10.64 -20.92
N ALA A 286 -10.92 -9.59 -21.72
CA ALA A 286 -11.08 -8.21 -21.28
C ALA A 286 -12.53 -7.92 -20.83
N GLU A 287 -13.53 -8.44 -21.54
CA GLU A 287 -14.93 -8.28 -21.13
C GLU A 287 -15.24 -9.02 -19.82
N THR A 288 -14.72 -10.24 -19.63
CA THR A 288 -14.90 -10.96 -18.35
C THR A 288 -14.21 -10.25 -17.18
N GLU A 289 -13.03 -9.64 -17.40
CA GLU A 289 -12.35 -8.83 -16.39
C GLU A 289 -13.14 -7.55 -16.09
N ARG A 290 -13.75 -6.91 -17.10
CA ARG A 290 -14.61 -5.73 -16.88
C ARG A 290 -15.84 -6.07 -16.05
N VAL A 291 -16.54 -7.14 -16.40
CA VAL A 291 -17.72 -7.60 -15.64
C VAL A 291 -17.32 -7.98 -14.21
N GLY A 292 -16.24 -8.75 -14.02
CA GLY A 292 -15.75 -9.11 -12.68
C GLY A 292 -15.33 -7.90 -11.83
N ASN A 293 -14.75 -6.87 -12.46
CA ASN A 293 -14.43 -5.61 -11.79
C ASN A 293 -15.68 -4.79 -11.44
N GLU A 294 -16.74 -4.83 -12.25
CA GLU A 294 -18.02 -4.19 -11.93
C GLU A 294 -18.73 -4.89 -10.77
N ASP A 295 -18.74 -6.22 -10.74
CA ASP A 295 -19.31 -7.00 -9.63
C ASP A 295 -18.54 -6.70 -8.32
N SER A 296 -17.21 -6.69 -8.37
CA SER A 296 -16.37 -6.35 -7.21
C SER A 296 -16.63 -4.92 -6.70
N LYS A 297 -16.86 -3.96 -7.60
CA LYS A 297 -17.24 -2.59 -7.22
C LYS A 297 -18.62 -2.53 -6.57
N GLN A 298 -19.58 -3.31 -7.06
CA GLN A 298 -20.92 -3.38 -6.46
C GLN A 298 -20.86 -4.00 -5.06
N ASP A 299 -20.06 -5.06 -4.89
CA ASP A 299 -19.85 -5.69 -3.58
C ASP A 299 -19.18 -4.74 -2.58
N LEU A 300 -18.11 -4.05 -3.00
CA LEU A 300 -17.45 -3.02 -2.19
C LEU A 300 -18.41 -1.87 -1.85
N GLN A 301 -19.25 -1.44 -2.80
CA GLN A 301 -20.24 -0.40 -2.54
C GLN A 301 -21.31 -0.86 -1.53
N ALA A 302 -21.76 -2.11 -1.62
CA ALA A 302 -22.69 -2.70 -0.66
C ALA A 302 -22.05 -2.84 0.73
N GLU A 303 -20.77 -3.19 0.82
CA GLU A 303 -20.02 -3.25 2.08
C GLU A 303 -19.85 -1.86 2.70
N LEU A 304 -19.50 -0.84 1.91
CA LEU A 304 -19.43 0.55 2.38
C LEU A 304 -20.77 1.05 2.92
N LEU A 305 -21.89 0.68 2.30
CA LEU A 305 -23.22 1.01 2.81
C LEU A 305 -23.50 0.31 4.14
N ARG A 306 -23.17 -0.98 4.27
CA ARG A 306 -23.31 -1.72 5.54
C ARG A 306 -22.45 -1.13 6.66
N LEU A 307 -21.22 -0.74 6.35
CA LEU A 307 -20.32 -0.09 7.33
C LEU A 307 -20.86 1.28 7.76
N ARG A 308 -21.42 2.05 6.82
CA ARG A 308 -22.08 3.33 7.13
C ARG A 308 -23.29 3.12 8.03
N GLU A 309 -24.15 2.16 7.71
CA GLU A 309 -25.31 1.81 8.54
C GLU A 309 -24.88 1.38 9.95
N ARG A 310 -23.84 0.55 10.08
CA ARG A 310 -23.30 0.16 11.38
C ARG A 310 -22.79 1.37 12.18
N MET A 311 -22.00 2.23 11.56
CA MET A 311 -21.54 3.46 12.23
C MET A 311 -22.69 4.39 12.64
N GLU A 312 -23.78 4.44 11.88
CA GLU A 312 -24.97 5.22 12.25
C GLU A 312 -25.69 4.60 13.46
N VAL A 313 -25.80 3.26 13.51
CA VAL A 313 -26.34 2.54 14.68
C VAL A 313 -25.47 2.81 15.91
N ASP A 314 -24.15 2.63 15.83
CA ASP A 314 -23.23 2.86 16.95
C ASP A 314 -23.30 4.32 17.43
N LYS A 315 -23.39 5.30 16.52
CA LYS A 315 -23.60 6.71 16.87
C LYS A 315 -24.93 6.93 17.59
N MET A 316 -26.00 6.26 17.15
CA MET A 316 -27.31 6.36 17.79
C MET A 316 -27.30 5.73 19.19
N GLU A 317 -26.64 4.60 19.37
CA GLU A 317 -26.47 3.93 20.67
C GLU A 317 -25.62 4.79 21.61
N HIS A 318 -24.48 5.30 21.17
CA HIS A 318 -23.64 6.20 21.96
C HIS A 318 -24.37 7.48 22.35
N ASN A 319 -25.14 8.08 21.44
CA ASN A 319 -25.99 9.24 21.76
C ASN A 319 -27.08 8.92 22.78
N GLN A 320 -27.65 7.70 22.74
CA GLN A 320 -28.60 7.26 23.76
C GLN A 320 -27.93 7.08 25.12
N GLN A 321 -26.72 6.50 25.15
CA GLN A 321 -25.92 6.36 26.37
C GLN A 321 -25.57 7.72 26.96
N ILE A 322 -25.15 8.70 26.14
CA ILE A 322 -24.91 10.08 26.61
C ILE A 322 -26.17 10.65 27.26
N ARG A 323 -27.34 10.52 26.62
CA ARG A 323 -28.60 11.03 27.18
C ARG A 323 -28.98 10.32 28.49
N ALA A 324 -28.71 9.03 28.61
CA ALA A 324 -28.94 8.28 29.85
C ALA A 324 -28.02 8.80 30.97
N LEU A 325 -26.73 8.97 30.69
CA LEU A 325 -25.77 9.55 31.64
C LEU A 325 -26.12 10.98 32.02
N GLU A 326 -26.60 11.81 31.09
CA GLU A 326 -27.09 13.16 31.38
C GLU A 326 -28.29 13.13 32.34
N GLN A 327 -29.24 12.20 32.15
CA GLN A 327 -30.37 12.00 33.05
C GLN A 327 -29.91 11.53 34.44
N ASP A 328 -28.98 10.58 34.51
CA ASP A 328 -28.43 10.08 35.77
C ASP A 328 -27.66 11.18 36.51
N LEU A 329 -26.89 12.01 35.82
CA LEU A 329 -26.23 13.18 36.39
C LEU A 329 -27.24 14.21 36.89
N GLU A 330 -28.35 14.42 36.17
CA GLU A 330 -29.41 15.31 36.62
C GLU A 330 -30.12 14.76 37.88
N LEU A 331 -30.38 13.46 37.93
CA LEU A 331 -30.93 12.79 39.12
C LEU A 331 -29.96 12.87 40.31
N ALA A 332 -28.65 12.66 40.07
CA ALA A 332 -27.63 12.80 41.10
C ALA A 332 -27.50 14.25 41.61
N ARG A 333 -27.60 15.24 40.71
CA ARG A 333 -27.66 16.67 41.09
C ARG A 333 -28.88 16.96 41.95
N ARG A 334 -30.07 16.52 41.55
CA ARG A 334 -31.30 16.67 42.37
C ARG A 334 -31.17 15.96 43.71
N GLY A 335 -30.58 14.76 43.74
CA GLY A 335 -30.30 14.03 44.99
C GLY A 335 -29.35 14.79 45.92
N ARG A 336 -28.29 15.39 45.36
CA ARG A 336 -27.37 16.26 46.10
C ARG A 336 -28.07 17.51 46.62
N ASP A 337 -28.86 18.20 45.80
CA ASP A 337 -29.58 19.41 46.21
C ASP A 337 -30.57 19.10 47.34
N ASN A 338 -31.29 17.98 47.25
CA ASN A 338 -32.17 17.51 48.32
C ASN A 338 -31.39 17.18 49.60
N ALA A 339 -30.25 16.49 49.49
CA ALA A 339 -29.39 16.18 50.63
C ALA A 339 -28.84 17.47 51.28
N GLU A 340 -28.43 18.44 50.47
CA GLU A 340 -27.98 19.75 50.95
C GLU A 340 -29.10 20.52 51.66
N GLU A 341 -30.33 20.49 51.13
CA GLU A 341 -31.49 21.10 51.78
C GLU A 341 -31.83 20.41 53.10
N THR A 342 -31.85 19.07 53.16
CA THR A 342 -32.06 18.35 54.43
C THR A 342 -30.95 18.65 55.45
N ALA A 343 -29.69 18.73 55.02
CA ALA A 343 -28.58 19.11 55.87
C ALA A 343 -28.64 20.58 56.32
N ARG A 344 -29.25 21.47 55.52
CA ARG A 344 -29.54 22.86 55.91
C ARG A 344 -30.60 22.89 57.01
N VAL A 345 -31.71 22.18 56.81
CA VAL A 345 -32.80 22.08 57.80
C VAL A 345 -32.27 21.52 59.13
N HIS A 346 -31.48 20.44 59.11
CA HIS A 346 -30.89 19.91 60.35
C HIS A 346 -29.90 20.87 61.02
N ARG A 347 -29.18 21.70 60.26
CA ARG A 347 -28.34 22.75 60.83
C ARG A 347 -29.18 23.83 61.49
N GLU A 348 -30.24 24.28 60.84
CA GLU A 348 -31.21 25.24 61.39
C GLU A 348 -31.85 24.68 62.68
N GLU A 349 -32.30 23.41 62.68
CA GLU A 349 -32.86 22.73 63.87
C GLU A 349 -31.85 22.65 65.03
N LEU A 350 -30.57 22.34 64.75
CA LEU A 350 -29.51 22.31 65.76
C LEU A 350 -29.18 23.71 66.28
N GLU A 351 -29.22 24.73 65.43
CA GLU A 351 -29.06 26.13 65.84
C GLU A 351 -30.21 26.56 66.76
N GLU A 352 -31.45 26.28 66.39
CA GLU A 352 -32.62 26.53 67.25
C GLU A 352 -32.53 25.79 68.59
N GLN A 353 -32.14 24.52 68.59
CA GLN A 353 -31.90 23.78 69.83
C GLN A 353 -30.80 24.43 70.67
N ASN A 354 -29.69 24.83 70.05
CA ASN A 354 -28.62 25.51 70.77
C ASN A 354 -29.05 26.86 71.34
N GLU A 355 -29.88 27.63 70.63
CA GLU A 355 -30.47 28.87 71.14
C GLU A 355 -31.35 28.59 72.36
N ILE A 356 -32.24 27.60 72.29
CA ILE A 356 -33.08 27.17 73.43
C ILE A 356 -32.21 26.77 74.63
N HIS A 357 -31.17 25.94 74.41
CA HIS A 357 -30.25 25.54 75.48
C HIS A 357 -29.49 26.75 76.06
N GLN A 358 -29.08 27.71 75.23
CA GLN A 358 -28.44 28.94 75.70
C GLN A 358 -29.39 29.80 76.53
N GLU A 359 -30.66 29.91 76.12
CA GLU A 359 -31.70 30.59 76.89
C GLU A 359 -31.96 29.88 78.24
N GLU A 360 -32.03 28.55 78.27
CA GLU A 360 -32.18 27.78 79.50
C GLU A 360 -30.97 27.95 80.43
N VAL A 361 -29.75 27.89 79.90
CA VAL A 361 -28.53 28.16 80.66
C VAL A 361 -28.52 29.59 81.20
N ALA A 362 -29.01 30.57 80.43
CA ALA A 362 -29.16 31.94 80.90
C ALA A 362 -30.18 32.05 82.05
N ARG A 363 -31.34 31.37 81.94
CA ARG A 363 -32.34 31.28 83.02
C ARG A 363 -31.76 30.65 84.28
N PHE A 364 -31.07 29.52 84.17
CA PHE A 364 -30.44 28.87 85.33
C PHE A 364 -29.36 29.75 85.98
N ARG A 365 -28.63 30.55 85.19
CA ARG A 365 -27.66 31.52 85.74
C ARG A 365 -28.36 32.65 86.49
N GLU A 366 -29.51 33.11 86.02
CA GLU A 366 -30.32 34.13 86.69
C GLU A 366 -30.94 33.57 87.99
N GLU A 367 -31.53 32.37 87.94
CA GLU A 367 -32.04 31.67 89.14
C GLU A 367 -30.95 31.43 90.18
N LEU A 368 -29.73 31.05 89.77
CA LEU A 368 -28.59 30.91 90.68
C LEU A 368 -28.15 32.25 91.28
N LYS A 369 -28.29 33.35 90.55
CA LYS A 369 -28.00 34.69 91.06
C LYS A 369 -29.06 35.08 92.09
N ASP A 370 -30.33 34.87 91.81
CA ASP A 370 -31.43 35.10 92.76
C ASP A 370 -31.29 34.21 94.01
N ALA A 371 -30.89 32.96 93.85
CA ALA A 371 -30.59 32.05 94.97
C ALA A 371 -29.43 32.56 95.83
N ARG A 372 -28.40 33.17 95.22
CA ARG A 372 -27.31 33.81 95.98
C ARG A 372 -27.78 35.07 96.67
N ASP A 373 -28.56 35.91 96.00
CA ASP A 373 -29.07 37.17 96.58
C ASP A 373 -30.02 36.86 97.74
N THR A 374 -30.90 35.87 97.61
CA THR A 374 -31.74 35.37 98.72
C THR A 374 -30.88 34.76 99.83
N GLN A 375 -29.82 34.00 99.52
CA GLN A 375 -28.88 33.50 100.54
C GLN A 375 -28.20 34.65 101.29
N THR A 376 -27.81 35.74 100.61
CA THR A 376 -27.25 36.92 101.28
C THR A 376 -28.29 37.63 102.15
N ALA A 377 -29.54 37.72 101.69
CA ALA A 377 -30.64 38.27 102.49
C ALA A 377 -30.91 37.41 103.74
N VAL A 378 -30.88 36.09 103.62
CA VAL A 378 -30.98 35.15 104.75
C VAL A 378 -29.83 35.38 105.73
N LYS A 379 -28.57 35.47 105.25
CA LYS A 379 -27.42 35.78 106.13
C LYS A 379 -27.57 37.13 106.85
N MET A 380 -28.12 38.15 106.19
CA MET A 380 -28.41 39.44 106.84
C MET A 380 -29.53 39.32 107.89
N LEU A 381 -30.58 38.54 107.62
CA LEU A 381 -31.65 38.25 108.58
C LEU A 381 -31.14 37.44 109.76
N GLU A 382 -30.26 36.46 109.53
CA GLU A 382 -29.57 35.70 110.57
C GLU A 382 -28.68 36.59 111.43
N ALA A 383 -27.95 37.53 110.83
CA ALA A 383 -27.15 38.52 111.56
C ALA A 383 -28.02 39.44 112.41
N ARG A 384 -29.14 39.94 111.86
CA ARG A 384 -30.12 40.73 112.63
C ARG A 384 -30.78 39.92 113.75
N LEU A 385 -31.06 38.64 113.53
CA LEU A 385 -31.57 37.74 114.58
C LEU A 385 -30.52 37.52 115.67
N LYS A 386 -29.24 37.42 115.31
CA LYS A 386 -28.15 37.31 116.26
C LYS A 386 -28.01 38.59 117.09
N GLU A 387 -28.04 39.76 116.48
CA GLU A 387 -28.05 41.07 117.16
C GLU A 387 -29.29 41.22 118.06
N ALA A 388 -30.48 40.86 117.57
CA ALA A 388 -31.71 40.89 118.36
C ALA A 388 -31.66 39.91 119.55
N ASN A 389 -31.04 38.74 119.37
CA ASN A 389 -30.80 37.78 120.44
C ASN A 389 -29.77 38.27 121.46
N GLU A 390 -28.72 38.97 121.03
CA GLU A 390 -27.75 39.65 121.91
C GLU A 390 -28.42 40.80 122.67
N HIS A 391 -29.31 41.56 122.03
CA HIS A 391 -30.16 42.56 122.68
C HIS A 391 -31.15 41.94 123.68
N MET A 392 -31.75 40.80 123.36
CA MET A 392 -32.58 40.03 124.30
C MET A 392 -31.74 39.48 125.46
N ALA A 393 -30.50 39.06 125.24
CA ALA A 393 -29.60 38.59 126.30
C ALA A 393 -29.18 39.74 127.23
N THR A 394 -28.89 40.92 126.70
CA THR A 394 -28.60 42.12 127.50
C THR A 394 -29.82 42.62 128.26
N LEU A 395 -31.02 42.59 127.65
CA LEU A 395 -32.28 42.86 128.35
C LEU A 395 -32.57 41.83 129.45
N ARG A 396 -32.25 40.54 129.24
CA ARG A 396 -32.35 39.51 130.30
C ARG A 396 -31.35 39.74 131.43
N ALA A 397 -30.13 40.19 131.13
CA ALA A 397 -29.14 40.56 132.15
C ALA A 397 -29.60 41.79 132.96
N ALA A 398 -30.10 42.84 132.29
CA ALA A 398 -30.68 44.01 132.93
C ALA A 398 -31.95 43.67 133.75
N ASN A 399 -32.79 42.76 133.25
CA ASN A 399 -33.94 42.25 133.99
C ASN A 399 -33.51 41.34 135.16
N GLY A 400 -32.35 40.68 135.07
CA GLY A 400 -31.73 39.98 136.20
C GLY A 400 -31.25 40.93 137.31
N GLU A 401 -30.72 42.10 136.95
CA GLU A 401 -30.36 43.15 137.91
C GLU A 401 -31.59 43.85 138.51
N ALA A 402 -32.63 44.09 137.70
CA ALA A 402 -33.94 44.53 138.18
C ALA A 402 -34.62 43.46 139.07
N ASN A 403 -34.43 42.17 138.78
CA ASN A 403 -34.94 41.10 139.64
C ASN A 403 -34.15 40.99 140.96
N LYS A 404 -32.86 41.33 141.00
CA LYS A 404 -32.09 41.41 142.26
C LYS A 404 -32.57 42.57 143.15
N THR A 405 -32.98 43.70 142.57
CA THR A 405 -33.60 44.82 143.32
C THR A 405 -35.04 44.50 143.72
N ILE A 406 -35.79 43.76 142.90
CA ILE A 406 -37.11 43.22 143.24
C ILE A 406 -37.01 42.14 144.33
N LEU A 407 -35.96 41.31 144.37
CA LEU A 407 -35.73 40.29 145.41
C LEU A 407 -35.35 40.91 146.77
N SER A 408 -34.60 42.02 146.78
CA SER A 408 -34.29 42.75 148.03
C SER A 408 -35.51 43.49 148.60
N LEU A 409 -36.48 43.87 147.74
CA LEU A 409 -37.78 44.43 148.13
C LEU A 409 -38.83 43.35 148.45
N ARG A 410 -38.79 42.18 147.79
CA ARG A 410 -39.64 41.01 148.09
C ARG A 410 -39.25 40.31 149.40
N ALA A 411 -37.99 40.39 149.85
CA ALA A 411 -37.59 39.95 151.20
C ALA A 411 -38.16 40.81 152.34
N LYS A 412 -38.63 42.04 152.05
CA LYS A 412 -39.37 42.90 153.00
C LYS A 412 -40.89 42.75 152.87
N LEU A 413 -41.38 42.09 151.81
CA LEU A 413 -42.80 41.88 151.54
C LEU A 413 -43.27 40.43 151.85
N SER A 414 -42.35 39.46 151.87
CA SER A 414 -42.66 38.02 152.11
C SER A 414 -42.91 37.64 153.58
N LYS A 415 -42.97 38.61 154.50
CA LYS A 415 -43.49 38.43 155.86
C LYS A 415 -45.00 38.75 155.99
N ALA A 416 -45.68 39.06 154.87
CA ALA A 416 -47.12 39.24 154.81
C ALA A 416 -47.69 38.61 153.53
N LYS A 417 -48.52 37.57 153.73
CA LYS A 417 -49.40 36.87 152.76
C LYS A 417 -48.83 35.64 152.03
N GLN A 418 -48.91 34.53 152.77
CA GLN A 418 -49.68 33.33 152.44
C GLN A 418 -50.70 33.46 151.27
N GLY A 419 -50.72 32.47 150.36
CA GLY A 419 -51.90 32.01 149.62
C GLY A 419 -51.77 31.88 148.09
N ASN A 420 -51.56 30.63 147.60
CA ASN A 420 -52.14 29.94 146.42
C ASN A 420 -52.53 30.74 145.16
N ASP A 421 -52.35 30.29 143.90
CA ASP A 421 -51.90 29.05 143.27
C ASP A 421 -51.52 29.41 141.82
N GLU A 422 -50.50 28.76 141.27
CA GLU A 422 -50.16 28.77 139.84
C GLU A 422 -50.82 27.57 139.13
N GLU A 423 -50.75 27.57 137.79
CA GLU A 423 -50.79 26.39 136.91
C GLU A 423 -52.15 25.74 136.58
N THR A 424 -52.94 26.33 135.67
CA THR A 424 -53.91 25.55 134.85
C THR A 424 -54.23 26.14 133.46
N GLN A 425 -53.28 26.72 132.70
CA GLN A 425 -53.58 27.15 131.30
C GLN A 425 -52.47 26.95 130.25
N VAL A 426 -51.45 26.11 130.47
CA VAL A 426 -50.41 25.85 129.44
C VAL A 426 -50.55 24.49 128.73
N ALA A 427 -51.36 23.55 129.23
CA ALA A 427 -51.40 22.18 128.68
C ALA A 427 -52.32 21.96 127.45
N VAL A 428 -52.94 22.99 126.86
CA VAL A 428 -53.86 22.84 125.71
C VAL A 428 -53.23 23.28 124.38
N ALA A 429 -52.18 24.11 124.39
CA ALA A 429 -51.53 24.60 123.16
C ALA A 429 -50.55 23.60 122.52
N ASP A 430 -50.01 22.65 123.29
CA ASP A 430 -49.01 21.69 122.79
C ASP A 430 -49.62 20.49 122.04
N ARG A 431 -50.94 20.29 122.11
CA ARG A 431 -51.62 19.16 121.45
C ARG A 431 -51.98 19.43 119.99
N SER A 432 -52.15 20.70 119.60
CA SER A 432 -52.45 21.11 118.21
C SER A 432 -51.18 21.13 117.34
N ARG A 433 -50.02 21.47 117.94
CA ARG A 433 -48.73 21.54 117.22
C ARG A 433 -48.20 20.17 116.79
N ALA A 434 -48.47 19.11 117.57
CA ALA A 434 -48.02 17.75 117.26
C ALA A 434 -48.79 17.09 116.10
N VAL A 435 -50.03 17.53 115.81
CA VAL A 435 -50.86 16.96 114.72
C VAL A 435 -50.47 17.52 113.35
N GLU A 436 -50.04 18.78 113.26
CA GLU A 436 -49.54 19.38 112.01
C GLU A 436 -48.18 18.80 111.58
N PHE A 437 -47.30 18.47 112.53
CA PHE A 437 -46.02 17.81 112.22
C PHE A 437 -46.22 16.38 111.69
N ALA A 438 -47.19 15.62 112.20
CA ALA A 438 -47.48 14.27 111.71
C ALA A 438 -48.06 14.26 110.29
N ALA A 439 -48.89 15.26 109.94
CA ALA A 439 -49.46 15.41 108.59
C ALA A 439 -48.41 15.84 107.55
N ASN A 440 -47.44 16.69 107.92
CA ASN A 440 -46.34 17.06 107.02
C ASN A 440 -45.38 15.90 106.77
N LEU A 441 -45.10 15.06 107.77
CA LEU A 441 -44.23 13.90 107.59
C LEU A 441 -44.84 12.84 106.66
N GLN A 442 -46.16 12.66 106.70
CA GLN A 442 -46.87 11.75 105.79
C GLN A 442 -46.89 12.26 104.34
N ARG A 443 -46.97 13.58 104.11
CA ARG A 443 -46.82 14.16 102.76
C ARG A 443 -45.40 13.97 102.23
N GLN A 444 -44.38 14.21 103.04
CA GLN A 444 -42.98 14.00 102.65
C GLN A 444 -42.68 12.53 102.33
N LEU A 445 -43.27 11.58 103.07
CA LEU A 445 -43.13 10.15 102.75
C LEU A 445 -43.88 9.73 101.48
N HIS A 446 -44.99 10.40 101.15
CA HIS A 446 -45.70 10.14 99.89
C HIS A 446 -44.96 10.75 98.69
N GLU A 447 -44.41 11.94 98.85
CA GLU A 447 -43.62 12.66 97.86
C GLU A 447 -42.30 11.97 97.57
N LEU A 448 -41.58 11.48 98.59
CA LEU A 448 -40.39 10.65 98.40
C LEU A 448 -40.70 9.30 97.73
N LYS A 449 -41.84 8.69 98.01
CA LYS A 449 -42.28 7.46 97.31
C LYS A 449 -42.64 7.73 95.86
N GLN A 450 -43.22 8.89 95.57
CA GLN A 450 -43.55 9.33 94.22
C GLN A 450 -42.26 9.62 93.43
N GLN A 451 -41.32 10.39 94.00
CA GLN A 451 -40.02 10.67 93.39
C GLN A 451 -39.23 9.40 93.10
N LEU A 452 -39.21 8.43 94.01
CA LEU A 452 -38.47 7.18 93.80
C LEU A 452 -39.12 6.32 92.70
N LYS A 453 -40.44 6.42 92.52
CA LYS A 453 -41.16 5.75 91.44
C LYS A 453 -40.94 6.45 90.10
N ASP A 454 -40.93 7.78 90.10
CA ASP A 454 -40.71 8.59 88.91
C ASP A 454 -39.24 8.46 88.42
N GLU A 455 -38.26 8.41 89.34
CA GLU A 455 -36.85 8.10 89.05
C GLU A 455 -36.67 6.67 88.52
N GLN A 456 -37.40 5.69 89.06
CA GLN A 456 -37.37 4.32 88.54
C GLN A 456 -37.92 4.26 87.11
N SER A 457 -39.04 4.92 86.82
CA SER A 457 -39.55 4.97 85.44
C SER A 457 -38.63 5.73 84.50
N ALA A 458 -38.05 6.85 84.93
CA ALA A 458 -37.12 7.63 84.11
C ALA A 458 -35.86 6.83 83.78
N HIS A 459 -35.31 6.09 84.76
CA HIS A 459 -34.15 5.24 84.53
C HIS A 459 -34.49 4.03 83.63
N GLU A 460 -35.70 3.48 83.72
CA GLU A 460 -36.14 2.38 82.87
C GLU A 460 -36.31 2.86 81.41
N GLU A 461 -36.87 4.05 81.21
CA GLU A 461 -36.96 4.73 79.91
C GLU A 461 -35.57 5.08 79.33
N GLU A 462 -34.64 5.60 80.15
CA GLU A 462 -33.26 5.86 79.71
C GLU A 462 -32.53 4.57 79.29
N MET A 463 -32.74 3.48 80.02
CA MET A 463 -32.15 2.18 79.67
C MET A 463 -32.74 1.60 78.39
N GLU A 464 -34.04 1.77 78.15
CA GLU A 464 -34.66 1.39 76.88
C GLU A 464 -34.17 2.28 75.72
N GLN A 465 -34.04 3.59 75.92
CA GLN A 465 -33.45 4.49 74.93
C GLN A 465 -31.99 4.13 74.62
N LEU A 466 -31.18 3.81 75.62
CA LEU A 466 -29.80 3.36 75.44
C LEU A 466 -29.75 2.05 74.65
N LYS A 467 -30.59 1.07 74.99
CA LYS A 467 -30.68 -0.19 74.23
C LYS A 467 -31.12 0.04 72.79
N TRP A 468 -32.09 0.92 72.56
CA TRP A 468 -32.55 1.26 71.22
C TRP A 468 -31.46 1.96 70.40
N ARG A 469 -30.77 2.95 70.97
CA ARG A 469 -29.62 3.61 70.33
C ARG A 469 -28.47 2.64 70.05
N HIS A 470 -28.22 1.70 70.96
CA HIS A 470 -27.19 0.68 70.74
C HIS A 470 -27.57 -0.34 69.65
N ALA A 471 -28.85 -0.72 69.56
CA ALA A 471 -29.35 -1.58 68.50
C ALA A 471 -29.27 -0.87 67.15
N GLN A 472 -29.71 0.39 67.09
CA GLN A 472 -29.68 1.21 65.88
C GLN A 472 -28.25 1.48 65.42
N GLY A 473 -27.33 1.83 66.34
CA GLY A 473 -25.92 2.01 66.01
C GLY A 473 -25.21 0.72 65.58
N ARG A 474 -25.72 -0.44 66.00
CA ARG A 474 -25.20 -1.75 65.55
C ARG A 474 -25.67 -2.07 64.14
N GLU A 475 -26.93 -1.81 63.82
CA GLU A 475 -27.48 -1.93 62.47
C GLU A 475 -26.74 -1.00 61.49
N THR A 476 -26.57 0.29 61.82
CA THR A 476 -25.83 1.22 60.94
C THR A 476 -24.37 0.79 60.74
N SER A 477 -23.70 0.31 61.80
CA SER A 477 -22.33 -0.21 61.67
C SER A 477 -22.25 -1.48 60.81
N GLN A 478 -23.31 -2.28 60.80
CA GLN A 478 -23.39 -3.51 60.02
C GLN A 478 -23.66 -3.19 58.54
N ASP A 479 -24.55 -2.22 58.28
CA ASP A 479 -24.81 -1.69 56.95
C ASP A 479 -23.56 -1.03 56.36
N GLU A 480 -22.81 -0.24 57.13
CA GLU A 480 -21.54 0.34 56.71
C GLU A 480 -20.51 -0.74 56.34
N LEU A 481 -20.42 -1.81 57.13
CA LEU A 481 -19.54 -2.94 56.83
C LEU A 481 -19.97 -3.70 55.57
N GLU A 482 -21.27 -3.81 55.31
CA GLU A 482 -21.80 -4.41 54.08
C GLU A 482 -21.52 -3.55 52.85
N VAL A 483 -21.66 -2.22 52.96
CA VAL A 483 -21.28 -1.27 51.91
C VAL A 483 -19.78 -1.37 51.59
N VAL A 484 -18.92 -1.37 52.62
CA VAL A 484 -17.46 -1.51 52.41
C VAL A 484 -17.10 -2.87 51.78
N ARG A 485 -17.80 -3.96 52.14
CA ARG A 485 -17.62 -5.26 51.49
C ARG A 485 -18.04 -5.25 50.03
N ALA A 486 -19.21 -4.67 49.72
CA ALA A 486 -19.70 -4.55 48.35
C ALA A 486 -18.76 -3.69 47.49
N GLU A 487 -18.23 -2.58 48.05
CA GLU A 487 -17.23 -1.76 47.39
C GLU A 487 -15.92 -2.51 47.15
N LEU A 488 -15.45 -3.30 48.14
CA LEU A 488 -14.26 -4.13 47.99
C LEU A 488 -14.44 -5.17 46.87
N GLU A 489 -15.59 -5.85 46.84
CA GLU A 489 -15.92 -6.83 45.80
C GLU A 489 -16.00 -6.17 44.42
N ALA A 490 -16.65 -5.00 44.32
CA ALA A 490 -16.72 -4.23 43.08
C ALA A 490 -15.34 -3.77 42.60
N LYS A 491 -14.47 -3.31 43.50
CA LYS A 491 -13.07 -2.97 43.17
C LYS A 491 -12.25 -4.18 42.76
N GLN A 492 -12.53 -5.34 43.34
CA GLN A 492 -11.87 -6.58 42.97
C GLN A 492 -12.31 -7.08 41.58
N THR A 493 -13.59 -6.90 41.22
CA THR A 493 -14.06 -7.20 39.86
C THR A 493 -13.49 -6.24 38.83
N GLU A 494 -13.45 -4.93 39.13
CA GLU A 494 -12.84 -3.90 38.27
C GLU A 494 -11.34 -4.19 38.03
N LEU A 495 -10.61 -4.59 39.08
CA LEU A 495 -9.21 -5.00 38.94
C LEU A 495 -9.05 -6.24 38.06
N ASN A 496 -9.92 -7.23 38.18
CA ASN A 496 -9.87 -8.44 37.36
C ASN A 496 -10.18 -8.12 35.88
N GLU A 497 -11.14 -7.24 35.61
CA GLU A 497 -11.46 -6.77 34.26
C GLU A 497 -10.28 -6.01 33.65
N ALA A 498 -9.66 -5.09 34.39
CA ALA A 498 -8.46 -4.37 33.92
C ALA A 498 -7.27 -5.32 33.66
N ILE A 499 -7.14 -6.42 34.39
CA ILE A 499 -6.12 -7.45 34.13
C ILE A 499 -6.42 -8.18 32.82
N LEU A 500 -7.68 -8.55 32.57
CA LEU A 500 -8.09 -9.21 31.32
C LEU A 500 -7.89 -8.29 30.12
N GLU A 501 -8.30 -7.02 30.21
CA GLU A 501 -8.08 -6.03 29.15
C GLU A 501 -6.59 -5.82 28.86
N ARG A 502 -5.75 -5.75 29.90
CA ARG A 502 -4.30 -5.64 29.74
C ARG A 502 -3.73 -6.86 29.02
N ASP A 503 -4.19 -8.06 29.35
CA ASP A 503 -3.68 -9.29 28.75
C ASP A 503 -4.18 -9.44 27.30
N GLU A 504 -5.42 -9.07 27.00
CA GLU A 504 -5.94 -8.98 25.62
C GLU A 504 -5.17 -7.94 24.78
N ALA A 505 -4.83 -6.79 25.36
CA ALA A 505 -4.00 -5.78 24.71
C ALA A 505 -2.57 -6.27 24.45
N LYS A 506 -1.99 -7.07 25.36
CA LYS A 506 -0.68 -7.70 25.17
C LYS A 506 -0.71 -8.76 24.07
N ASP A 507 -1.72 -9.62 24.05
CA ASP A 507 -1.88 -10.64 23.01
C ASP A 507 -2.08 -9.99 21.63
N SER A 508 -2.86 -8.90 21.58
CA SER A 508 -3.04 -8.09 20.37
C SER A 508 -1.73 -7.43 19.91
N LEU A 509 -0.94 -6.91 20.84
CA LEU A 509 0.38 -6.34 20.54
C LEU A 509 1.35 -7.41 20.02
N GLN A 510 1.41 -8.57 20.68
CA GLN A 510 2.25 -9.69 20.24
C GLN A 510 1.83 -10.20 18.85
N SER A 511 0.53 -10.27 18.56
CA SER A 511 0.04 -10.62 17.22
C SER A 511 0.46 -9.60 16.17
N ARG A 512 0.46 -8.30 16.51
CA ARG A 512 0.93 -7.25 15.59
C ARG A 512 2.44 -7.34 15.37
N GLU A 513 3.21 -7.55 16.42
CA GLU A 513 4.66 -7.76 16.33
C GLU A 513 5.01 -8.97 15.46
N SER A 514 4.26 -10.08 15.55
CA SER A 514 4.47 -11.22 14.65
C SER A 514 4.15 -10.89 13.20
N THR A 515 3.06 -10.15 12.93
CA THR A 515 2.74 -9.74 11.55
C THR A 515 3.75 -8.75 10.99
N GLU A 516 4.30 -7.87 11.83
CA GLU A 516 5.35 -6.93 11.44
C GLU A 516 6.65 -7.68 11.11
N ALA A 517 7.01 -8.69 11.92
CA ALA A 517 8.16 -9.55 11.64
C ALA A 517 7.99 -10.33 10.32
N ASP A 518 6.81 -10.88 10.05
CA ASP A 518 6.51 -11.60 8.81
C ASP A 518 6.59 -10.67 7.58
N LEU A 519 6.01 -9.46 7.66
CA LEU A 519 6.09 -8.46 6.59
C LEU A 519 7.53 -7.97 6.38
N GLN A 520 8.29 -7.80 7.45
CA GLN A 520 9.70 -7.41 7.35
C GLN A 520 10.53 -8.50 6.66
N ALA A 521 10.27 -9.77 6.96
CA ALA A 521 10.90 -10.89 6.26
C ALA A 521 10.53 -10.91 4.76
N GLU A 522 9.26 -10.68 4.41
CA GLU A 522 8.82 -10.60 3.01
C GLU A 522 9.50 -9.42 2.26
N ILE A 523 9.62 -8.26 2.91
CA ILE A 523 10.34 -7.11 2.36
C ILE A 523 11.81 -7.46 2.09
N ASP A 524 12.47 -8.16 3.01
CA ASP A 524 13.88 -8.51 2.86
C ASP A 524 14.08 -9.59 1.78
N ASP A 525 13.17 -10.54 1.65
CA ASP A 525 13.14 -11.49 0.53
C ASP A 525 12.97 -10.77 -0.83
N MET A 526 12.05 -9.81 -0.91
CA MET A 526 11.85 -9.02 -2.12
C MET A 526 13.07 -8.15 -2.47
N LYS A 527 13.77 -7.61 -1.46
CA LYS A 527 15.06 -6.91 -1.68
C LYS A 527 16.13 -7.85 -2.21
N LEU A 528 16.22 -9.08 -1.71
CA LEU A 528 17.15 -10.09 -2.22
C LEU A 528 16.86 -10.45 -3.68
N VAL A 529 15.59 -10.65 -4.03
CA VAL A 529 15.18 -10.92 -5.42
C VAL A 529 15.54 -9.75 -6.33
N ASN A 530 15.26 -8.51 -5.91
CA ASN A 530 15.63 -7.31 -6.68
C ASN A 530 17.15 -7.20 -6.87
N ALA A 531 17.93 -7.44 -5.80
CA ALA A 531 19.39 -7.45 -5.89
C ALA A 531 19.92 -8.52 -6.87
N GLU A 532 19.30 -9.71 -6.90
CA GLU A 532 19.66 -10.76 -7.86
C GLU A 532 19.28 -10.37 -9.30
N LEU A 533 18.11 -9.77 -9.50
CA LEU A 533 17.69 -9.27 -10.82
C LEU A 533 18.63 -8.18 -11.32
N ASP A 534 19.00 -7.22 -10.48
CA ASP A 534 19.96 -6.17 -10.80
C ASP A 534 21.34 -6.75 -11.13
N ALA A 535 21.81 -7.76 -10.38
CA ALA A 535 23.04 -8.49 -10.68
C ALA A 535 22.96 -9.17 -12.06
N ARG A 536 21.84 -9.83 -12.40
CA ARG A 536 21.65 -10.47 -13.72
C ARG A 536 21.57 -9.44 -14.85
N ILE A 537 20.94 -8.30 -14.63
CA ILE A 537 20.85 -7.21 -15.63
C ILE A 537 22.23 -6.60 -15.87
N THR A 538 22.96 -6.28 -14.81
CA THR A 538 24.31 -5.73 -14.91
C THR A 538 25.26 -6.71 -15.59
N GLU A 539 25.18 -8.01 -15.28
CA GLU A 539 25.96 -9.03 -15.98
C GLU A 539 25.63 -9.10 -17.48
N LYS A 540 24.34 -9.11 -17.85
CA LYS A 540 23.92 -9.08 -19.27
C LYS A 540 24.40 -7.82 -19.99
N MET A 541 24.36 -6.66 -19.33
CA MET A 541 24.89 -5.41 -19.87
C MET A 541 26.40 -5.47 -20.07
N GLN A 542 27.15 -5.97 -19.10
CA GLN A 542 28.61 -6.14 -19.19
C GLN A 542 28.99 -7.10 -20.33
N ARG A 543 28.28 -8.23 -20.49
CA ARG A 543 28.50 -9.16 -21.61
C ARG A 543 28.25 -8.50 -22.96
N ARG A 544 27.16 -7.72 -23.07
CA ARG A 544 26.86 -6.95 -24.29
C ARG A 544 27.92 -5.90 -24.56
N GLU A 545 28.36 -5.17 -23.55
CA GLU A 545 29.38 -4.14 -23.69
C GLU A 545 30.72 -4.74 -24.14
N LYS A 546 31.12 -5.86 -23.53
CA LYS A 546 32.31 -6.64 -23.93
C LYS A 546 32.22 -7.08 -25.40
N TYR A 547 31.08 -7.64 -25.81
CA TYR A 547 30.85 -8.03 -27.21
C TYR A 547 31.01 -6.86 -28.20
N TRP A 548 30.45 -5.69 -27.87
CA TRP A 548 30.59 -4.50 -28.73
C TRP A 548 32.00 -3.94 -28.73
N ARG A 549 32.70 -3.97 -27.58
CA ARG A 549 34.14 -3.60 -27.52
C ARG A 549 34.97 -4.51 -28.42
N GLU A 550 34.78 -5.83 -28.34
CA GLU A 550 35.47 -6.80 -29.19
C GLU A 550 35.16 -6.58 -30.69
N LYS A 551 33.90 -6.31 -31.04
CA LYS A 551 33.50 -5.99 -32.42
C LYS A 551 34.12 -4.69 -32.93
N LEU A 552 34.23 -3.68 -32.07
CA LEU A 552 34.85 -2.41 -32.41
C LEU A 552 36.36 -2.57 -32.61
N GLU A 553 37.03 -3.34 -31.77
CA GLU A 553 38.44 -3.71 -31.95
C GLU A 553 38.69 -4.52 -33.23
N GLU A 554 37.78 -5.44 -33.59
CA GLU A 554 37.84 -6.20 -34.85
C GLU A 554 37.73 -5.27 -36.06
N ALA A 555 36.74 -4.37 -36.06
CA ALA A 555 36.57 -3.36 -37.11
C ALA A 555 37.78 -2.40 -37.21
N ASP A 556 38.40 -2.03 -36.09
CA ASP A 556 39.64 -1.24 -36.08
C ASP A 556 40.82 -1.99 -36.70
N LYS A 557 40.96 -3.28 -36.41
CA LYS A 557 41.97 -4.15 -37.05
C LYS A 557 41.74 -4.24 -38.55
N GLU A 558 40.50 -4.42 -39.00
CA GLU A 558 40.15 -4.44 -40.43
C GLU A 558 40.45 -3.10 -41.12
N ARG A 559 40.08 -1.97 -40.50
CA ARG A 559 40.42 -0.62 -41.01
C ARG A 559 41.92 -0.41 -41.12
N ALA A 560 42.69 -0.86 -40.12
CA ALA A 560 44.15 -0.78 -40.16
C ALA A 560 44.75 -1.65 -41.29
N LEU A 561 44.20 -2.85 -41.53
CA LEU A 561 44.61 -3.72 -42.64
C LEU A 561 44.27 -3.10 -44.00
N MET A 562 43.05 -2.55 -44.17
CA MET A 562 42.64 -1.85 -45.39
C MET A 562 43.50 -0.62 -45.64
N ALA A 563 43.75 0.20 -44.62
CA ALA A 563 44.63 1.36 -44.74
C ALA A 563 46.06 0.95 -45.15
N LYS A 564 46.58 -0.14 -44.58
CA LYS A 564 47.89 -0.70 -44.97
C LYS A 564 47.89 -1.20 -46.42
N ALA A 565 46.83 -1.89 -46.85
CA ALA A 565 46.68 -2.39 -48.22
C ALA A 565 46.58 -1.23 -49.24
N LEU A 566 45.78 -0.21 -48.93
CA LEU A 566 45.64 1.00 -49.75
C LEU A 566 46.96 1.78 -49.82
N LEU A 567 47.65 1.98 -48.69
CA LEU A 567 48.98 2.61 -48.67
C LEU A 567 50.00 1.84 -49.51
N HIS A 568 49.97 0.51 -49.46
CA HIS A 568 50.85 -0.34 -50.27
C HIS A 568 50.49 -0.29 -51.77
N GLN A 569 49.21 -0.27 -52.13
CA GLN A 569 48.76 -0.10 -53.52
C GLN A 569 49.14 1.29 -54.04
N TRP A 570 48.85 2.34 -53.28
CA TRP A 570 49.20 3.71 -53.63
C TRP A 570 50.72 3.86 -53.80
N GLY A 571 51.51 3.27 -52.90
CA GLY A 571 52.97 3.21 -53.04
C GLY A 571 53.44 2.49 -54.31
N ARG A 572 52.75 1.41 -54.74
CA ARG A 572 53.06 0.73 -56.01
C ARG A 572 52.72 1.58 -57.22
N GLU A 573 51.58 2.28 -57.20
CA GLU A 573 51.14 3.14 -58.31
C GLU A 573 52.04 4.37 -58.46
N GLU A 574 52.44 5.01 -57.36
CA GLU A 574 53.27 6.22 -57.38
C GLU A 574 54.75 5.95 -57.70
N VAL A 575 55.30 4.81 -57.25
CA VAL A 575 56.75 4.52 -57.30
C VAL A 575 57.12 3.49 -58.38
N GLY A 576 56.13 2.77 -58.92
CA GLY A 576 56.34 1.66 -59.85
C GLY A 576 56.78 0.37 -59.15
N ILE A 577 56.51 -0.77 -59.79
CA ILE A 577 56.76 -2.12 -59.22
C ILE A 577 58.26 -2.47 -59.20
N GLU A 578 59.08 -1.83 -60.04
CA GLU A 578 60.45 -2.29 -60.34
C GLU A 578 61.57 -1.52 -59.62
N SER A 579 61.26 -0.50 -58.82
CA SER A 579 62.29 0.27 -58.12
C SER A 579 61.87 0.58 -56.68
N PRO A 580 62.45 -0.12 -55.68
CA PRO A 580 62.35 0.31 -54.28
C PRO A 580 62.74 1.78 -54.19
N GLN A 581 61.85 2.60 -53.63
CA GLN A 581 61.99 4.05 -53.51
C GLN A 581 63.40 4.40 -52.97
N MET A 582 64.29 4.94 -53.81
CA MET A 582 65.68 5.27 -53.41
C MET A 582 65.77 6.39 -52.37
N TYR A 583 64.67 7.11 -52.12
CA TYR A 583 64.58 8.14 -51.11
C TYR A 583 63.83 7.58 -49.89
N ALA A 584 64.58 7.00 -48.96
CA ALA A 584 64.10 6.75 -47.62
C ALA A 584 63.75 8.10 -46.99
N TYR A 585 62.47 8.47 -46.98
CA TYR A 585 61.99 9.60 -46.19
C TYR A 585 62.31 9.29 -44.73
N LYS A 586 63.38 9.90 -44.21
CA LYS A 586 63.65 9.97 -42.77
C LYS A 586 62.48 10.75 -42.16
N TYR A 587 61.45 10.03 -41.73
CA TYR A 587 60.54 10.57 -40.72
C TYR A 587 61.41 10.85 -39.50
N LEU A 588 61.81 12.11 -39.34
CA LEU A 588 62.26 12.63 -38.07
C LEU A 588 61.15 12.26 -37.09
N LYS A 589 61.44 11.28 -36.24
CA LYS A 589 60.61 10.87 -35.11
C LYS A 589 60.35 12.17 -34.35
N LYS A 590 59.20 12.81 -34.61
CA LYS A 590 58.79 14.04 -33.92
C LYS A 590 58.79 13.63 -32.45
N GLY A 591 59.71 14.22 -31.67
CA GLY A 591 59.95 13.85 -30.28
C GLY A 591 58.61 13.66 -29.57
N SER A 592 58.41 12.61 -28.79
CA SER A 592 58.92 12.58 -27.41
C SER A 592 58.96 13.98 -26.79
N ILE A 593 57.89 14.75 -26.94
CA ILE A 593 57.58 15.80 -25.98
C ILE A 593 57.25 15.02 -24.70
N PRO A 594 58.06 15.13 -23.64
CA PRO A 594 57.70 14.56 -22.36
C PRO A 594 56.38 15.22 -21.97
N VAL A 595 55.34 14.40 -21.82
CA VAL A 595 54.11 14.82 -21.15
C VAL A 595 54.55 15.20 -19.74
N GLU A 596 54.65 16.50 -19.48
CA GLU A 596 54.77 17.03 -18.13
C GLU A 596 53.63 16.44 -17.32
N THR A 597 54.00 15.52 -16.44
CA THR A 597 53.18 15.05 -15.34
C THR A 597 52.70 16.26 -14.55
N SER A 598 51.46 16.66 -14.77
CA SER A 598 50.76 17.59 -13.91
C SER A 598 50.64 16.95 -12.52
N PRO A 599 51.10 17.60 -11.43
CA PRO A 599 50.88 17.10 -10.09
C PRO A 599 49.47 17.52 -9.65
N SER A 600 48.49 16.62 -9.75
CA SER A 600 47.22 16.81 -9.06
C SER A 600 46.71 15.49 -8.50
N LYS A 601 46.97 15.30 -7.20
CA LYS A 601 45.96 14.83 -6.25
C LYS A 601 46.44 15.15 -4.84
N ALA A 602 45.92 16.27 -4.34
CA ALA A 602 45.82 16.52 -2.93
C ALA A 602 44.93 15.44 -2.32
N THR A 603 45.51 14.69 -1.40
CA THR A 603 44.80 13.85 -0.44
C THR A 603 43.96 14.76 0.44
N VAL A 604 42.63 14.72 0.31
CA VAL A 604 41.71 15.21 1.34
C VAL A 604 41.34 13.99 2.16
N VAL A 605 41.92 13.92 3.36
CA VAL A 605 41.49 13.04 4.44
C VAL A 605 40.30 13.72 5.09
N GLY A 606 39.16 13.04 5.10
CA GLY A 606 37.97 13.33 5.89
C GLY A 606 37.41 12.01 6.34
#